data_AF-A0A1M6GAL5-F1
#
_entry.id   AF-A0A1M6GAL5-F1
#
_cell.length_a   1.000
_cell.length_b   1.000
_cell.length_c   1.000
_cell.angle_alpha   90.00
_cell.angle_beta   90.00
_cell.angle_gamma   90.00
#
_symmetry.space_group_name_H-M   'P 1'
#
loop_
_entity.id
_entity.type
_entity.pdbx_description
1 polymer ?
#
loop_
_entity_poly.entity_id
_entity_poly.type
_entity_poly.pdbx_seq_one_letter_code
_entity_poly.pdbx_strand_id
1 'polypeptide(L)'
;MIPQQILNKQLITMTGEEILMLFSAIKETKAEHKDLTKPHYAHGIKGLADFLGCGKTKAQAVKNSGVIDDAIVQNGRKIIIDKNKAFELLNNQ
;
A
#
# COMPACT_ATOMS: atom_id res chain seq x y z
N MET A 1 5.65 -31.81 4.44
CA MET A 1 5.94 -31.69 5.89
C MET A 1 7.45 -31.69 6.04
N ILE A 2 8.04 -30.63 6.61
CA ILE A 2 9.50 -30.54 6.79
C ILE A 2 9.89 -31.43 7.98
N PRO A 3 10.85 -32.36 7.84
CA PRO A 3 11.33 -33.17 8.96
C PRO A 3 11.91 -32.31 10.09
N GLN A 4 11.51 -32.58 11.34
CA GLN A 4 12.03 -31.86 12.52
C GLN A 4 13.55 -31.99 12.70
N GLN A 5 14.14 -33.08 12.18
CA GLN A 5 15.59 -33.30 12.16
C GLN A 5 16.33 -32.23 11.35
N ILE A 6 15.73 -31.70 10.29
CA ILE A 6 16.33 -30.65 9.45
C ILE A 6 16.33 -29.31 10.21
N LEU A 7 15.26 -29.01 10.95
CA LEU A 7 15.11 -27.75 11.70
C LEU A 7 16.05 -27.64 12.91
N ASN A 8 16.43 -28.77 13.51
CA ASN A 8 17.32 -28.81 14.67
C ASN A 8 18.81 -28.93 14.32
N LYS A 9 19.15 -28.97 13.02
CA LYS A 9 20.50 -29.16 12.52
C LYS A 9 21.18 -27.81 12.26
N GLN A 10 22.50 -27.76 12.42
CA GLN A 10 23.28 -26.57 12.04
C GLN A 10 23.31 -26.44 10.50
N LEU A 11 23.02 -25.24 10.00
CA LEU A 11 22.98 -24.91 8.56
C LEU A 11 24.21 -25.39 7.77
N ILE A 12 25.41 -25.26 8.34
CA ILE A 12 26.67 -25.62 7.65
C ILE A 12 26.80 -27.12 7.37
N THR A 13 26.08 -27.95 8.12
CA THR A 13 26.12 -29.42 7.97
C THR A 13 25.03 -29.93 7.03
N MET A 14 24.20 -29.03 6.49
CA MET A 14 23.09 -29.41 5.63
C MET A 14 23.54 -29.72 4.21
N THR A 15 22.87 -30.69 3.59
CA THR A 15 23.08 -31.01 2.18
C THR A 15 22.26 -30.07 1.28
N GLY A 16 22.66 -29.95 0.01
CA GLY A 16 21.95 -29.11 -0.96
C GLY A 16 20.47 -29.49 -1.13
N GLU A 17 20.12 -30.76 -0.97
CA GLU A 17 18.74 -31.26 -1.03
C GLU A 17 17.90 -30.75 0.15
N GLU A 18 18.46 -30.81 1.37
CA GLU A 18 17.80 -30.29 2.57
C GLU A 18 17.59 -28.77 2.46
N ILE A 19 18.56 -28.05 1.89
CA ILE A 19 18.48 -26.61 1.65
C ILE A 19 17.38 -26.27 0.62
N LEU A 20 17.32 -26.99 -0.50
CA LEU A 20 16.30 -26.77 -1.54
C LEU A 20 14.87 -27.01 -1.01
N MET A 21 14.71 -27.96 -0.10
CA MET A 21 13.44 -28.24 0.57
C MET A 21 13.00 -27.07 1.46
N LEU A 22 13.92 -26.46 2.22
CA LEU A 22 13.61 -25.27 3.04
C LEU A 22 13.20 -24.07 2.17
N PHE A 23 13.90 -23.83 1.06
CA PHE A 23 13.54 -22.73 0.14
C PHE A 23 12.17 -22.93 -0.48
N SER A 24 11.82 -24.17 -0.84
CA SER A 24 10.50 -24.50 -1.37
C SER A 24 9.37 -24.19 -0.37
N ALA A 25 9.63 -24.35 0.93
CA ALA A 25 8.67 -24.00 1.98
C ALA A 25 8.50 -22.48 2.16
N ILE A 26 9.54 -21.68 1.87
CA ILE A 26 9.49 -20.21 1.96
C ILE A 26 8.81 -19.58 0.73
N LYS A 27 8.79 -20.28 -0.41
CA LYS A 27 8.27 -19.75 -1.68
C LYS A 27 6.77 -19.38 -1.65
N GLU A 28 6.01 -19.89 -0.68
CA GLU A 28 4.58 -19.55 -0.51
C GLU A 28 4.34 -18.22 0.22
N THR A 29 5.35 -17.66 0.92
CA THR A 29 5.27 -16.27 1.33
C THR A 29 5.56 -15.40 0.12
N LYS A 30 4.52 -15.13 -0.69
CA LYS A 30 4.47 -13.89 -1.47
C LYS A 30 4.75 -12.79 -0.46
N ALA A 31 5.99 -12.29 -0.44
CA ALA A 31 6.24 -10.96 0.05
C ALA A 31 5.27 -10.10 -0.75
N GLU A 32 4.21 -9.62 -0.10
CA GLU A 32 3.47 -8.50 -0.61
C GLU A 32 4.51 -7.39 -0.74
N HIS A 33 5.10 -7.29 -1.92
CA HIS A 33 5.78 -6.10 -2.37
C HIS A 33 4.68 -5.05 -2.34
N LYS A 34 4.51 -4.39 -1.18
CA LYS A 34 3.84 -3.10 -1.11
C LYS A 34 4.67 -2.24 -2.03
N ASP A 35 4.21 -2.09 -3.27
CA ASP A 35 4.73 -1.14 -4.25
C ASP A 35 4.68 0.25 -3.60
N LEU A 36 5.75 0.59 -2.88
CA LEU A 36 6.01 1.91 -2.31
C LEU A 36 6.16 2.97 -3.41
N THR A 37 6.20 2.54 -4.68
CA THR A 37 6.30 3.34 -5.89
C THR A 37 4.96 3.90 -6.37
N LYS A 38 3.81 3.37 -5.93
CA LYS A 38 2.52 4.02 -6.23
C LYS A 38 2.35 5.18 -5.25
N PRO A 39 2.26 6.45 -5.71
CA PRO A 39 1.99 7.56 -4.82
C PRO A 39 0.56 7.42 -4.28
N HIS A 40 0.44 6.72 -3.14
CA HIS A 40 -0.81 6.48 -2.43
C HIS A 40 -1.46 7.79 -1.99
N TYR A 41 -0.65 8.86 -1.89
CA TYR A 41 -1.10 10.17 -1.49
C TYR A 41 -1.10 11.15 -2.67
N ALA A 42 -2.14 11.96 -2.75
CA ALA A 42 -2.18 13.17 -3.56
C ALA A 42 -1.81 14.39 -2.68
N HIS A 43 -1.10 15.36 -3.27
CA HIS A 43 -0.64 16.55 -2.56
C HIS A 43 -1.32 17.81 -3.10
N GLY A 44 -1.96 18.56 -2.19
CA GLY A 44 -2.65 19.80 -2.52
C GLY A 44 -3.89 19.63 -3.39
N ILE A 45 -4.52 20.75 -3.73
CA ILE A 45 -5.69 20.78 -4.63
C ILE A 45 -5.31 20.33 -6.04
N LYS A 46 -4.08 20.60 -6.48
CA LYS A 46 -3.61 20.12 -7.79
C LYS A 46 -3.55 18.59 -7.82
N GLY A 47 -2.98 17.96 -6.80
CA GLY A 47 -2.95 16.50 -6.71
C GLY A 47 -4.36 15.89 -6.63
N LEU A 48 -5.30 16.56 -5.97
CA LEU A 48 -6.71 16.14 -5.94
C LEU A 48 -7.36 16.21 -7.31
N ALA A 49 -7.15 17.33 -8.02
CA ALA A 49 -7.65 17.53 -9.38
C ALA A 49 -7.11 16.47 -10.35
N ASP A 50 -5.80 16.19 -10.29
CA ASP A 50 -5.14 15.18 -11.13
C ASP A 50 -5.63 13.77 -10.77
N PHE A 51 -5.92 13.49 -9.49
CA PHE A 51 -6.48 12.20 -9.04
C PHE A 51 -7.92 11.98 -9.52
N LEU A 52 -8.77 13.01 -9.45
CA LEU A 52 -10.17 12.95 -9.85
C LEU A 52 -10.38 13.17 -11.37
N GLY A 53 -9.32 13.55 -12.10
CA GLY A 53 -9.42 13.93 -13.52
C GLY A 53 -10.30 15.17 -13.75
N CYS A 54 -10.39 16.08 -12.78
CA CYS A 54 -11.27 17.25 -12.84
C CYS A 54 -10.51 18.58 -12.77
N GLY A 55 -11.15 19.69 -13.14
CA GLY A 55 -10.57 21.02 -12.98
C GLY A 55 -10.38 21.43 -11.50
N LYS A 56 -9.46 22.37 -11.25
CA LYS A 56 -9.15 22.87 -9.89
C LYS A 56 -10.37 23.35 -9.11
N THR A 57 -11.29 24.05 -9.77
CA THR A 57 -12.52 24.57 -9.16
C THR A 57 -13.42 23.45 -8.63
N LYS A 58 -13.53 22.35 -9.40
CA LYS A 58 -14.34 21.19 -9.02
C LYS A 58 -13.67 20.42 -7.89
N ALA A 59 -12.36 20.23 -7.93
CA ALA A 59 -11.61 19.65 -6.82
C ALA A 59 -11.76 20.47 -5.52
N GLN A 60 -11.77 21.80 -5.62
CA GLN A 60 -12.02 22.67 -4.47
C GLN A 60 -13.46 22.54 -3.95
N ALA A 61 -14.45 22.41 -4.83
CA ALA A 61 -15.83 22.16 -4.44
C ALA A 61 -15.98 20.81 -3.71
N VAL A 62 -15.34 19.75 -4.21
CA VAL A 62 -15.33 18.42 -3.57
C VAL A 62 -14.63 18.45 -2.21
N LYS A 63 -13.55 19.23 -2.07
CA LYS A 63 -12.95 19.47 -0.75
C LYS A 63 -13.94 20.19 0.16
N ASN A 64 -14.57 21.25 -0.32
CA ASN A 64 -15.47 22.08 0.50
C ASN A 64 -16.81 21.38 0.81
N SER A 65 -17.19 20.35 0.04
CA SER A 65 -18.41 19.58 0.29
C SER A 65 -18.27 18.56 1.41
N GLY A 66 -17.06 18.33 1.92
CA GLY A 66 -16.79 17.46 3.07
C GLY A 66 -16.86 15.95 2.79
N VAL A 67 -17.14 15.54 1.54
CA VAL A 67 -17.33 14.12 1.15
C VAL A 67 -16.06 13.29 1.39
N ILE A 68 -14.89 13.91 1.26
CA ILE A 68 -13.59 13.26 1.37
C ILE A 68 -12.80 13.74 2.60
N ASP A 69 -13.44 14.40 3.57
CA ASP A 69 -12.73 14.98 4.72
C ASP A 69 -11.95 13.92 5.52
N ASP A 70 -12.49 12.72 5.68
CA ASP A 70 -11.82 11.59 6.35
C ASP A 70 -10.57 11.09 5.61
N ALA A 71 -10.46 11.37 4.31
CA ALA A 71 -9.28 11.06 3.51
C ALA A 71 -8.26 12.21 3.45
N ILE A 72 -8.58 13.39 4.01
CA ILE A 72 -7.75 14.59 3.97
C ILE A 72 -7.05 14.81 5.30
N VAL A 73 -5.72 14.91 5.26
CA VAL A 73 -4.90 15.39 6.37
C VAL A 73 -4.33 16.75 6.01
N GLN A 74 -4.77 17.79 6.72
CA GLN A 74 -4.28 19.15 6.54
C GLN A 74 -3.41 19.58 7.72
N ASN A 75 -2.17 19.95 7.43
CA ASN A 75 -1.27 20.61 8.39
C ASN A 75 -0.94 22.02 7.87
N GLY A 76 -1.67 23.02 8.39
CA GLY A 76 -1.59 24.39 7.92
C GLY A 76 -1.96 24.53 6.44
N ARG A 77 -0.99 24.92 5.59
CA ARG A 77 -1.17 25.04 4.13
C ARG A 77 -0.91 23.74 3.38
N LYS A 78 -0.34 22.71 4.03
CA LYS A 78 -0.04 21.43 3.42
C LYS A 78 -1.28 20.54 3.49
N ILE A 79 -1.72 20.05 2.34
CA ILE A 79 -2.86 19.13 2.22
C ILE A 79 -2.31 17.83 1.65
N ILE A 80 -2.52 16.74 2.38
CA ILE A 80 -2.16 15.38 1.99
C ILE A 80 -3.45 14.59 1.94
N ILE A 81 -3.68 13.89 0.84
CA ILE A 81 -4.96 13.21 0.58
C ILE A 81 -4.64 11.75 0.30
N ASP A 82 -5.23 10.84 1.06
CA ASP A 82 -5.14 9.41 0.80
C ASP A 82 -6.06 9.03 -0.36
N LYS A 83 -5.48 8.56 -1.47
CA LYS A 83 -6.23 8.24 -2.69
C LYS A 83 -7.15 7.04 -2.51
N ASN A 84 -6.71 6.04 -1.74
CA ASN A 84 -7.49 4.81 -1.58
C ASN A 84 -8.75 5.10 -0.77
N LYS A 85 -8.59 5.80 0.37
CA LYS A 85 -9.72 6.23 1.18
C LYS A 85 -10.63 7.20 0.44
N ALA A 86 -10.07 8.15 -0.31
CA ALA A 86 -10.88 9.08 -1.11
C ALA A 86 -11.73 8.35 -2.15
N PHE A 87 -11.20 7.30 -2.79
CA PHE A 87 -11.95 6.48 -3.74
C PHE A 87 -13.07 5.67 -3.05
N GLU A 88 -12.78 5.07 -1.90
CA GLU A 88 -13.78 4.34 -1.10
C GLU A 88 -14.94 5.25 -0.68
N LEU A 89 -14.64 6.45 -0.17
CA LEU A 89 -15.65 7.42 0.26
C LEU A 89 -16.52 7.92 -0.90
N LEU A 90 -15.94 8.10 -2.09
CA LEU A 90 -16.68 8.51 -3.29
C LEU A 90 -17.60 7.40 -3.82
N ASN A 91 -17.19 6.13 -3.69
CA ASN A 91 -18.02 4.99 -4.12
C ASN A 91 -19.13 4.64 -3.12
N ASN A 92 -19.00 5.05 -1.85
CA ASN A 92 -19.96 4.75 -0.79
C ASN A 92 -21.01 5.88 -0.61
N GLN A 93 -21.17 6.74 -1.62
CA GLN A 93 -22.20 7.80 -1.69
C GLN A 93 -23.46 7.35 -2.42
#